data_AF-A0A024U3Z4-F1
#
_entry.id   AF-A0A024U3Z4-F1
#
_cell.length_a   1.000
_cell.length_b   1.000
_cell.length_c   1.000
_cell.angle_alpha   90.00
_cell.angle_beta   90.00
_cell.angle_gamma   90.00
#
_symmetry.space_group_name_H-M   'P 1'
#
loop_
_entity.id
_entity.type
_entity.pdbx_description
1 polymer ?
#
loop_
_entity_poly.entity_id
_entity_poly.type
_entity_poly.pdbx_seq_one_letter_code
_entity_poly.pdbx_strand_id
1 'polypeptide(L)'
;MRPHRPPLRSPPRGSNNDEPSSTVLDPAFADPIRRQVQSCRKADFREVLSGSNPVLRRIALSPRCEVNTAQAFRDAVREDIVLNGVQFVGDHRTEAFVAAVKRIVEKFVTKPRKALHVSDRVMRSCSRTHSGADAYFALQELFGHPDLLIKPRSDPPPPPLEVTLGVDRKGSLKCRICAANLFGLYRHDDIEREVMLGRTAVVPPFVLVDTVIVEEIDFATDMAKRYLSVRSPEPDVDVNSELRELF
;
A
#
# COMPACT_ATOMS: atom_id res chain seq x y z
N MET A 1 23.30 57.15 41.05
CA MET A 1 22.76 55.80 40.80
C MET A 1 21.64 55.91 39.78
N ARG A 2 21.82 55.37 38.57
CA ARG A 2 20.77 55.24 37.54
C ARG A 2 20.42 53.75 37.40
N PRO A 3 19.14 53.35 37.43
CA PRO A 3 18.78 51.94 37.36
C PRO A 3 18.84 51.42 35.91
N HIS A 4 19.43 50.24 35.74
CA HIS A 4 19.45 49.48 34.48
C HIS A 4 18.01 49.07 34.09
N ARG A 5 17.59 49.42 32.87
CA ARG A 5 16.40 48.82 32.22
C ARG A 5 16.78 47.46 31.63
N PRO A 6 16.00 46.39 31.85
CA PRO A 6 16.17 45.13 31.14
C PRO A 6 15.65 45.22 29.69
N PRO A 7 16.16 44.41 28.75
CA PRO A 7 15.73 44.44 27.36
C PRO A 7 14.31 43.86 27.19
N LEU A 8 13.53 44.45 26.29
CA LEU A 8 12.20 43.97 25.90
C LEU A 8 12.30 42.56 25.32
N ARG A 9 11.55 41.62 25.91
CA ARG A 9 11.27 40.30 25.31
C ARG A 9 10.42 40.49 24.06
N SER A 10 10.93 40.06 22.92
CA SER A 10 10.12 39.84 21.71
C SER A 10 9.08 38.74 21.97
N PRO A 11 7.85 38.88 21.45
CA PRO A 11 6.83 37.85 21.59
C PRO A 11 7.22 36.60 20.79
N PRO A 12 6.82 35.40 21.23
CA PRO A 12 7.08 34.18 20.48
C PRO A 12 6.33 34.27 19.15
N ARG A 13 7.06 34.09 18.04
CA ARG A 13 6.46 33.83 16.73
C ARG A 13 5.57 32.61 16.90
N GLY A 14 4.25 32.78 16.77
CA GLY A 14 3.34 31.67 16.62
C GLY A 14 3.82 30.80 15.46
N SER A 15 4.18 29.55 15.75
CA SER A 15 4.34 28.55 14.71
C SER A 15 2.94 28.27 14.18
N ASN A 16 2.54 28.99 13.14
CA ASN A 16 1.54 28.48 12.22
C ASN A 16 2.17 27.28 11.52
N ASN A 17 2.15 26.12 12.18
CA ASN A 17 2.23 24.84 11.51
C ASN A 17 0.85 24.59 10.90
N ASP A 18 0.50 25.38 9.88
CA ASP A 18 -0.40 24.89 8.84
C ASP A 18 0.44 23.92 8.00
N GLU A 19 0.69 22.73 8.53
CA GLU A 19 1.08 21.62 7.67
C GLU A 19 -0.09 21.43 6.70
N PRO A 20 0.12 21.56 5.37
CA PRO A 20 -0.92 21.22 4.43
C PRO A 20 -1.32 19.79 4.73
N SER A 21 -2.62 19.54 4.97
CA SER A 21 -3.12 18.18 5.18
C SER A 21 -2.60 17.34 4.01
N SER A 22 -1.62 16.48 4.29
CA SER A 22 -0.94 15.70 3.26
C SER A 22 -1.89 14.59 2.83
N THR A 23 -2.89 14.94 2.01
CA THR A 23 -3.83 13.97 1.48
C THR A 23 -3.09 13.05 0.51
N VAL A 24 -3.29 11.74 0.69
CA VAL A 24 -2.77 10.72 -0.20
C VAL A 24 -3.54 10.72 -1.51
N LEU A 25 -4.81 11.12 -1.48
CA LEU A 25 -5.70 11.20 -2.64
C LEU A 25 -6.00 12.67 -3.00
N ASP A 26 -6.38 12.86 -4.26
CA ASP A 26 -6.98 14.13 -4.70
C ASP A 26 -8.36 14.30 -4.01
N PRO A 27 -8.61 15.40 -3.28
CA PRO A 27 -9.91 15.66 -2.66
C PRO A 27 -11.06 15.66 -3.67
N ALA A 28 -10.84 16.12 -4.91
CA ALA A 28 -11.86 16.10 -5.95
C ALA A 28 -12.31 14.67 -6.30
N PHE A 29 -11.43 13.69 -6.09
CA PHE A 29 -11.73 12.27 -6.23
C PHE A 29 -12.33 11.66 -4.95
N ALA A 30 -11.79 11.98 -3.77
CA ALA A 30 -12.21 11.36 -2.52
C ALA A 30 -13.57 11.88 -2.00
N ASP A 31 -13.87 13.16 -2.17
CA ASP A 31 -15.06 13.81 -1.59
C ASP A 31 -16.40 13.26 -2.11
N PRO A 32 -16.58 12.95 -3.41
CA PRO A 32 -17.80 12.30 -3.89
C PRO A 32 -18.02 10.92 -3.24
N ILE A 33 -16.96 10.13 -3.08
CA ILE A 33 -17.03 8.80 -2.45
C ILE A 33 -17.39 8.94 -0.97
N ARG A 34 -16.74 9.87 -0.26
CA ARG A 34 -17.03 10.15 1.16
C ARG A 34 -18.49 10.56 1.35
N ARG A 35 -19.03 11.38 0.44
CA ARG A 35 -20.46 11.78 0.45
C ARG A 35 -21.40 10.60 0.26
N GLN A 36 -21.07 9.66 -0.64
CA GLN A 36 -21.90 8.47 -0.87
C GLN A 36 -22.01 7.59 0.38
N VAL A 37 -20.91 7.41 1.10
CA VAL A 37 -20.89 6.55 2.31
C VAL A 37 -21.24 7.30 3.60
N GLN A 38 -21.53 8.61 3.53
CA GLN A 38 -21.76 9.47 4.70
C GLN A 38 -22.91 9.00 5.59
N SER A 39 -23.93 8.35 5.01
CA SER A 39 -25.07 7.83 5.79
C SER A 39 -24.70 6.60 6.64
N CYS A 40 -23.48 6.08 6.50
CA CYS A 40 -22.94 4.92 7.20
C CYS A 40 -23.80 3.64 7.02
N ARG A 41 -24.57 3.54 5.92
CA ARG A 41 -25.31 2.33 5.56
C ARG A 41 -24.41 1.36 4.83
N LYS A 42 -24.44 0.08 5.21
CA LYS A 42 -23.61 -0.98 4.61
C LYS A 42 -23.80 -1.09 3.09
N ALA A 43 -25.01 -0.81 2.60
CA ALA A 43 -25.33 -0.81 1.18
C ALA A 43 -24.52 0.23 0.39
N ASP A 44 -24.35 1.44 0.94
CA ASP A 44 -23.63 2.52 0.25
C ASP A 44 -22.15 2.15 0.05
N PHE A 45 -21.52 1.53 1.06
CA PHE A 45 -20.14 1.03 0.91
C PHE A 45 -20.04 -0.09 -0.12
N ARG A 46 -21.00 -1.01 -0.15
CA ARG A 46 -21.03 -2.11 -1.14
C ARG A 46 -21.20 -1.59 -2.56
N GLU A 47 -22.07 -0.60 -2.75
CA GLU A 47 -22.27 0.06 -4.04
C GLU A 47 -20.96 0.72 -4.53
N VAL A 48 -20.29 1.46 -3.64
CA VAL A 48 -18.99 2.08 -3.97
C VAL A 48 -17.92 1.05 -4.31
N LEU A 49 -17.82 -0.03 -3.53
CA LEU A 49 -16.79 -1.08 -3.64
C LEU A 49 -17.05 -2.11 -4.74
N SER A 50 -18.22 -2.05 -5.40
CA SER A 50 -18.59 -2.93 -6.51
C SER A 50 -17.55 -2.90 -7.64
N GLY A 51 -17.41 -3.99 -8.39
CA GLY A 51 -16.49 -4.11 -9.52
C GLY A 51 -16.69 -3.09 -10.63
N SER A 52 -17.90 -2.53 -10.73
CA SER A 52 -18.25 -1.51 -11.72
C SER A 52 -17.64 -0.14 -11.47
N ASN A 53 -16.91 0.10 -10.37
CA ASN A 53 -16.24 1.37 -10.14
C ASN A 53 -14.78 1.33 -10.66
N PRO A 54 -14.52 1.70 -11.94
CA PRO A 54 -13.18 1.62 -12.53
C PRO A 54 -12.18 2.55 -11.85
N VAL A 55 -12.66 3.62 -11.21
CA VAL A 55 -11.81 4.64 -10.60
C VAL A 55 -11.12 4.09 -9.35
N LEU A 56 -11.83 3.26 -8.57
CA LEU A 56 -11.24 2.57 -7.42
C LEU A 56 -10.23 1.50 -7.81
N ARG A 57 -10.18 1.05 -9.06
CA ARG A 57 -9.26 -0.01 -9.53
C ARG A 57 -7.87 0.50 -9.92
N ARG A 58 -7.75 1.80 -10.18
CA ARG A 58 -6.48 2.45 -10.60
C ARG A 58 -6.32 3.84 -10.02
N ILE A 59 -6.40 3.94 -8.70
CA ILE A 59 -6.09 5.18 -7.99
C ILE A 59 -4.58 5.42 -8.10
N ALA A 60 -4.16 6.52 -8.73
CA ALA A 60 -2.75 6.83 -8.87
C ALA A 60 -2.11 7.10 -7.51
N LEU A 61 -0.97 6.46 -7.24
CA LEU A 61 -0.15 6.75 -6.06
C LEU A 61 1.12 7.47 -6.49
N SER A 62 1.69 8.27 -5.58
CA SER A 62 2.99 8.90 -5.82
C SER A 62 4.02 7.82 -6.23
N PRO A 63 4.85 8.06 -7.25
CA PRO A 63 5.96 7.16 -7.61
C PRO A 63 7.21 7.41 -6.76
N ARG A 64 7.22 8.41 -5.87
CA ARG A 64 8.38 8.77 -5.04
C ARG A 64 8.15 8.45 -3.56
N CYS A 65 8.98 7.57 -3.02
CA CYS A 65 9.19 7.39 -1.59
C CYS A 65 10.64 6.91 -1.42
N GLU A 66 11.40 7.58 -0.56
CA GLU A 66 12.80 7.26 -0.33
C GLU A 66 12.92 6.19 0.74
N VAL A 67 12.89 4.93 0.30
CA VAL A 67 13.33 3.79 1.13
C VAL A 67 14.82 3.60 0.87
N ASN A 68 15.64 3.48 1.92
CA ASN A 68 17.05 3.09 1.76
C ASN A 68 17.21 1.57 1.76
N THR A 69 18.33 1.07 1.23
CA THR A 69 18.56 -0.39 1.08
C THR A 69 18.53 -1.14 2.42
N ALA A 70 19.01 -0.53 3.50
CA ALA A 70 19.02 -1.16 4.82
C ALA A 70 17.59 -1.33 5.38
N GLN A 71 16.72 -0.34 5.20
CA GLN A 71 15.30 -0.45 5.51
C GLN A 71 14.64 -1.53 4.66
N ALA A 72 14.93 -1.54 3.35
CA ALA A 72 14.35 -2.52 2.44
C ALA A 72 14.68 -3.98 2.84
N PHE A 73 15.90 -4.23 3.30
CA PHE A 73 16.30 -5.54 3.78
C PHE A 73 15.60 -5.93 5.07
N ARG A 74 15.47 -5.00 6.04
CA ARG A 74 14.73 -5.25 7.29
C ARG A 74 13.27 -5.59 7.05
N ASP A 75 12.64 -4.91 6.11
CA ASP A 75 11.25 -5.18 5.75
C ASP A 75 11.12 -6.55 5.08
N ALA A 76 11.98 -6.84 4.11
CA ALA A 76 11.97 -8.13 3.40
C ALA A 76 12.09 -9.36 4.33
N VAL A 77 12.79 -9.24 5.47
CA VAL A 77 12.89 -10.32 6.47
C VAL A 77 11.53 -10.67 7.09
N ARG A 78 10.62 -9.69 7.20
CA ARG A 78 9.29 -9.87 7.82
C ARG A 78 8.26 -10.42 6.85
N GLU A 79 8.54 -10.35 5.55
CA GLU A 79 7.56 -10.66 4.52
C GLU A 79 7.70 -12.07 3.95
N ASP A 80 6.58 -12.63 3.54
CA ASP A 80 6.55 -13.75 2.61
C ASP A 80 6.60 -13.19 1.18
N ILE A 81 7.63 -13.56 0.42
CA ILE A 81 7.91 -13.03 -0.91
C ILE A 81 7.88 -14.15 -1.94
N VAL A 82 7.22 -13.88 -3.06
CA VAL A 82 7.19 -14.73 -4.26
C VAL A 82 7.86 -13.99 -5.41
N LEU A 83 8.89 -14.58 -6.03
CA LEU A 83 9.52 -14.06 -7.25
C LEU A 83 9.21 -14.97 -8.42
N ASN A 84 8.54 -14.47 -9.45
CA ASN A 84 8.17 -15.23 -10.66
C ASN A 84 7.48 -16.56 -10.32
N GLY A 85 6.58 -16.56 -9.34
CA GLY A 85 5.85 -17.74 -8.88
C GLY A 85 6.60 -18.63 -7.88
N VAL A 86 7.87 -18.33 -7.54
CA VAL A 86 8.66 -19.08 -6.57
C VAL A 86 8.65 -18.39 -5.21
N GLN A 87 8.15 -19.06 -4.18
CA GLN A 87 8.17 -18.57 -2.80
C GLN A 87 9.51 -18.88 -2.13
N PHE A 88 10.05 -17.91 -1.38
CA PHE A 88 11.26 -18.10 -0.57
C PHE A 88 10.90 -18.38 0.87
N VAL A 89 11.40 -19.49 1.42
CA VAL A 89 11.08 -19.99 2.78
C VAL A 89 12.36 -20.35 3.53
N GLY A 90 12.26 -20.44 4.87
CA GLY A 90 13.38 -20.78 5.76
C GLY A 90 14.26 -19.59 6.18
N ASP A 91 15.30 -19.88 6.97
CA ASP A 91 16.11 -18.88 7.67
C ASP A 91 16.93 -17.95 6.75
N HIS A 92 17.18 -18.39 5.51
CA HIS A 92 17.94 -17.64 4.50
C HIS A 92 17.07 -17.15 3.33
N ARG A 93 15.75 -17.07 3.53
CA ARG A 93 14.79 -16.70 2.48
C ARG A 93 15.09 -15.33 1.86
N THR A 94 15.49 -14.36 2.67
CA THR A 94 15.77 -12.99 2.21
C THR A 94 17.03 -12.96 1.36
N GLU A 95 18.10 -13.64 1.80
CA GLU A 95 19.35 -13.76 1.05
C GLU A 95 19.14 -14.51 -0.27
N ALA A 96 18.35 -15.59 -0.25
CA ALA A 96 17.99 -16.35 -1.44
C ALA A 96 17.18 -15.49 -2.43
N PHE A 97 16.22 -14.70 -1.94
CA PHE A 97 15.47 -13.74 -2.76
C PHE A 97 16.41 -12.70 -3.39
N VAL A 98 17.28 -12.07 -2.61
CA VAL A 98 18.26 -11.08 -3.09
C VAL A 98 19.19 -11.69 -4.13
N ALA A 99 19.68 -12.91 -3.91
CA ALA A 99 20.54 -13.63 -4.85
C ALA A 99 19.80 -13.96 -6.16
N ALA A 100 18.52 -14.37 -6.08
CA ALA A 100 17.70 -14.65 -7.24
C ALA A 100 17.45 -13.38 -8.07
N VAL A 101 17.12 -12.25 -7.43
CA VAL A 101 16.98 -10.95 -8.10
C VAL A 101 18.27 -10.58 -8.83
N LYS A 102 19.42 -10.61 -8.14
CA LYS A 102 20.73 -10.31 -8.75
C LYS A 102 21.00 -11.19 -9.96
N ARG A 103 20.79 -12.50 -9.84
CA ARG A 103 21.01 -13.46 -10.93
C ARG A 103 20.14 -13.17 -12.15
N ILE A 104 18.87 -12.82 -11.96
CA ILE A 104 17.98 -12.45 -13.06
C ILE A 104 18.44 -11.15 -13.70
N VAL A 105 18.77 -10.13 -12.91
CA VAL A 105 19.21 -8.83 -13.42
C VAL A 105 20.52 -8.95 -14.20
N GLU A 106 21.51 -9.67 -13.69
CA GLU A 106 22.82 -9.87 -14.32
C GLU A 106 22.73 -10.62 -15.66
N LYS A 107 21.69 -11.44 -15.85
CA LYS A 107 21.42 -12.09 -17.14
C LYS A 107 21.11 -11.08 -18.25
N PHE A 108 20.54 -9.92 -17.91
CA PHE A 108 20.05 -8.93 -18.89
C PHE A 108 20.77 -7.58 -18.80
N VAL A 109 21.49 -7.31 -17.70
CA VAL A 109 22.20 -6.05 -17.46
C VAL A 109 23.69 -6.34 -17.33
N THR A 110 24.42 -6.11 -18.41
CA THR A 110 25.85 -6.48 -18.52
C THR A 110 26.81 -5.58 -17.74
N LYS A 111 26.39 -4.36 -17.40
CA LYS A 111 27.23 -3.41 -16.64
C LYS A 111 27.05 -3.65 -15.13
N PRO A 112 28.09 -4.06 -14.37
CA PRO A 112 27.94 -4.45 -12.96
C PRO A 112 27.34 -3.36 -12.07
N ARG A 113 27.76 -2.10 -12.24
CA ARG A 113 27.19 -0.96 -11.51
C ARG A 113 25.70 -0.76 -11.79
N LYS A 114 25.27 -0.95 -13.04
CA LYS A 114 23.87 -0.84 -13.44
C LYS A 114 23.05 -2.01 -12.89
N ALA A 115 23.61 -3.23 -12.91
CA ALA A 115 22.96 -4.42 -12.36
C ALA A 115 22.72 -4.28 -10.85
N LEU A 116 23.71 -3.77 -10.11
CA LEU A 116 23.55 -3.46 -8.68
C LEU A 116 22.43 -2.43 -8.45
N HIS A 117 22.44 -1.32 -9.21
CA HIS A 117 21.42 -0.28 -9.07
C HIS A 117 19.99 -0.80 -9.35
N VAL A 118 19.83 -1.64 -10.37
CA VAL A 118 18.54 -2.27 -10.72
C VAL A 118 18.11 -3.23 -9.60
N SER A 119 19.01 -4.06 -9.09
CA SER A 119 18.73 -4.98 -7.98
C SER A 119 18.30 -4.22 -6.72
N ASP A 120 19.04 -3.16 -6.35
CA ASP A 120 18.70 -2.30 -5.22
C ASP A 120 17.36 -1.58 -5.42
N ARG A 121 17.03 -1.20 -6.66
CA ARG A 121 15.74 -0.59 -6.98
C ARG A 121 14.59 -1.58 -6.76
N VAL A 122 14.72 -2.83 -7.19
CA VAL A 122 13.73 -3.90 -6.92
C VAL A 122 13.50 -4.04 -5.42
N MET A 123 14.58 -4.20 -4.64
CA MET A 123 14.49 -4.37 -3.18
C MET A 123 13.77 -3.20 -2.50
N ARG A 124 14.12 -1.96 -2.84
CA ARG A 124 13.50 -0.76 -2.28
C ARG A 124 12.02 -0.65 -2.65
N SER A 125 11.66 -0.98 -3.89
CA SER A 125 10.27 -0.96 -4.34
C SER A 125 9.42 -2.04 -3.66
N CYS A 126 9.99 -3.20 -3.31
CA CYS A 126 9.31 -4.23 -2.50
C CYS A 126 8.90 -3.69 -1.12
N SER A 127 9.85 -3.17 -0.36
CA SER A 127 9.61 -2.62 0.98
C SER A 127 8.58 -1.49 0.97
N ARG A 128 8.72 -0.56 0.01
CA ARG A 128 7.77 0.53 -0.16
C ARG A 128 6.35 0.03 -0.43
N THR A 129 6.22 -0.89 -1.37
CA THR A 129 4.92 -1.38 -1.84
C THR A 129 4.19 -2.16 -0.76
N HIS A 130 4.92 -2.85 0.11
CA HIS A 130 4.34 -3.71 1.13
C HIS A 130 3.75 -2.99 2.34
N SER A 131 4.33 -1.87 2.78
CA SER A 131 4.06 -1.25 4.11
C SER A 131 2.60 -0.98 4.47
N GLY A 132 1.68 -0.99 3.49
CA GLY A 132 0.24 -0.82 3.71
C GLY A 132 -0.19 0.59 4.12
N ALA A 133 0.76 1.49 4.38
CA ALA A 133 0.48 2.86 4.80
C ALA A 133 -0.34 3.63 3.75
N ASP A 134 0.07 3.57 2.47
CA ASP A 134 -0.68 4.22 1.39
C ASP A 134 -2.11 3.67 1.26
N ALA A 135 -2.28 2.36 1.41
CA ALA A 135 -3.59 1.74 1.41
C ALA A 135 -4.44 2.21 2.60
N TYR A 136 -3.87 2.20 3.81
CA TYR A 136 -4.57 2.66 5.01
C TYR A 136 -5.02 4.12 4.91
N PHE A 137 -4.12 5.04 4.51
CA PHE A 137 -4.46 6.46 4.39
C PHE A 137 -5.45 6.72 3.26
N ALA A 138 -5.33 6.03 2.13
CA ALA A 138 -6.32 6.11 1.07
C ALA A 138 -7.71 5.65 1.55
N LEU A 139 -7.79 4.54 2.29
CA LEU A 139 -9.05 4.07 2.87
C LEU A 139 -9.60 5.05 3.92
N GLN A 140 -8.75 5.65 4.73
CA GLN A 140 -9.15 6.68 5.70
C GLN A 140 -9.76 7.90 5.00
N GLU A 141 -9.21 8.31 3.85
CA GLU A 141 -9.75 9.43 3.07
C GLU A 141 -11.06 9.09 2.36
N LEU A 142 -11.19 7.86 1.85
CA LEU A 142 -12.38 7.40 1.12
C LEU A 142 -13.56 7.03 2.04
N PHE A 143 -13.26 6.33 3.14
CA PHE A 143 -14.25 5.64 3.98
C PHE A 143 -14.17 6.00 5.46
N GLY A 144 -13.30 6.93 5.84
CA GLY A 144 -13.24 7.44 7.20
C GLY A 144 -14.60 7.98 7.64
N HIS A 145 -15.10 7.48 8.76
CA HIS A 145 -16.37 7.87 9.35
C HIS A 145 -16.23 7.92 10.88
N PRO A 146 -16.86 8.89 11.59
CA PRO A 146 -16.76 9.01 13.04
C PRO A 146 -17.19 7.78 13.84
N ASP A 147 -18.05 6.95 13.26
CA ASP A 147 -18.58 5.72 13.89
C ASP A 147 -17.82 4.44 13.51
N LEU A 148 -16.82 4.56 12.62
CA LEU A 148 -16.11 3.41 12.05
C LEU A 148 -14.61 3.48 12.34
N LEU A 149 -14.04 2.30 12.58
CA LEU A 149 -12.60 2.09 12.64
C LEU A 149 -12.14 1.17 11.52
N ILE A 150 -11.04 1.55 10.86
CA ILE A 150 -10.36 0.72 9.87
C ILE A 150 -9.27 -0.08 10.58
N LYS A 151 -9.32 -1.41 10.49
CA LYS A 151 -8.33 -2.32 11.07
C LYS A 151 -7.81 -3.30 10.00
N PRO A 152 -6.52 -3.66 9.99
CA PRO A 152 -6.03 -4.80 9.22
C PRO A 152 -6.77 -6.08 9.62
N ARG A 153 -7.02 -6.96 8.66
CA ARG A 153 -7.58 -8.30 8.91
C ARG A 153 -6.47 -9.30 9.18
N SER A 154 -6.71 -10.16 10.17
CA SER A 154 -5.80 -11.26 10.52
C SER A 154 -6.16 -12.57 9.80
N ASP A 155 -7.39 -12.70 9.31
CA ASP A 155 -7.90 -13.90 8.63
C ASP A 155 -8.79 -13.50 7.42
N PRO A 156 -8.50 -13.99 6.20
CA PRO A 156 -7.30 -14.73 5.83
C PRO A 156 -6.03 -13.88 6.02
N PRO A 157 -4.86 -14.51 6.23
CA PRO A 157 -3.60 -13.78 6.18
C PRO A 157 -3.46 -13.10 4.82
N PRO A 158 -2.82 -11.92 4.75
CA PRO A 158 -2.54 -11.28 3.48
C PRO A 158 -1.72 -12.21 2.58
N PRO A 159 -2.00 -12.24 1.27
CA PRO A 159 -1.20 -13.03 0.34
C PRO A 159 0.25 -12.51 0.30
N PRO A 160 1.21 -13.36 -0.07
CA PRO A 160 2.62 -12.96 -0.13
C PRO A 160 2.85 -11.82 -1.12
N LEU A 161 3.89 -11.03 -0.87
CA LEU A 161 4.36 -10.01 -1.80
C LEU A 161 4.77 -10.68 -3.11
N GLU A 162 4.08 -10.35 -4.20
CA GLU A 162 4.35 -10.92 -5.51
C GLU A 162 5.28 -9.99 -6.31
N VAL A 163 6.39 -10.53 -6.75
CA VAL A 163 7.37 -9.85 -7.60
C VAL A 163 7.49 -10.62 -8.91
N THR A 164 7.19 -9.95 -10.02
CA THR A 164 7.47 -10.46 -11.35
C THR A 164 8.62 -9.65 -11.95
N LEU A 165 9.72 -10.32 -12.28
CA LEU A 165 10.93 -9.71 -12.84
C LEU A 165 11.36 -10.47 -14.09
N GLY A 166 11.42 -9.78 -15.21
CA GLY A 166 11.77 -10.41 -16.48
C GLY A 166 11.89 -9.40 -17.61
N VAL A 167 12.14 -9.90 -18.81
CA VAL A 167 12.16 -9.09 -20.03
C VAL A 167 10.82 -9.19 -20.74
N ASP A 168 10.32 -8.08 -21.27
CA ASP A 168 9.14 -8.09 -22.13
C ASP A 168 9.47 -8.62 -23.53
N ARG A 169 8.45 -8.71 -24.39
CA ARG A 169 8.60 -9.14 -25.80
C ARG A 169 9.54 -8.25 -26.63
N LYS A 170 9.85 -7.03 -26.16
CA LYS A 170 10.77 -6.09 -26.79
C LYS A 170 12.19 -6.17 -26.23
N GLY A 171 12.43 -7.06 -25.26
CA GLY A 171 13.73 -7.25 -24.60
C GLY A 171 14.01 -6.26 -23.48
N SER A 172 13.04 -5.42 -23.08
CA SER A 172 13.21 -4.48 -21.99
C SER A 172 12.98 -5.16 -20.64
N LEU A 173 13.95 -5.05 -19.73
CA LEU A 173 13.83 -5.55 -18.37
C LEU A 173 12.78 -4.73 -17.60
N LYS A 174 11.81 -5.42 -17.03
CA LYS A 174 10.70 -4.86 -16.27
C LYS A 174 10.50 -5.58 -14.95
N CYS A 175 9.97 -4.85 -13.98
CA CYS A 175 9.54 -5.39 -12.70
C CYS A 175 8.08 -5.00 -12.45
N ARG A 176 7.28 -5.93 -11.93
CA ARG A 176 5.96 -5.67 -11.40
C ARG A 176 5.91 -6.21 -9.97
N ILE A 177 5.55 -5.35 -9.02
CA ILE A 177 5.46 -5.69 -7.60
C ILE A 177 4.01 -5.50 -7.17
N CYS A 178 3.44 -6.48 -6.49
CA CYS A 178 2.07 -6.48 -6.02
C CYS A 178 2.01 -6.84 -4.55
N ALA A 179 1.43 -5.95 -3.74
CA ALA A 179 1.13 -6.21 -2.34
C ALA A 179 -0.37 -6.06 -2.13
N ALA A 180 -0.99 -7.03 -1.46
CA ALA A 180 -2.35 -6.87 -0.99
C ALA A 180 -2.37 -6.56 0.50
N ASN A 181 -3.14 -5.54 0.88
CA ASN A 181 -3.39 -5.21 2.27
C ASN A 181 -4.89 -5.34 2.54
N LEU A 182 -5.22 -6.15 3.53
CA LEU A 182 -6.58 -6.63 3.79
C LEU A 182 -7.13 -5.89 5.00
N PHE A 183 -8.29 -5.23 4.86
CA PHE A 183 -8.87 -4.39 5.90
C PHE A 183 -10.33 -4.74 6.18
N GLY A 184 -10.75 -4.45 7.41
CA GLY A 184 -12.14 -4.44 7.83
C GLY A 184 -12.50 -3.07 8.39
N LEU A 185 -13.70 -2.60 8.08
CA LEU A 185 -14.33 -1.46 8.74
C LEU A 185 -15.21 -2.04 9.84
N TYR A 186 -15.08 -1.51 11.05
CA TYR A 186 -15.79 -1.99 12.24
C TYR A 186 -16.51 -0.82 12.89
N ARG A 187 -17.72 -1.04 13.42
CA ARG A 187 -18.37 -0.02 14.24
C ARG A 187 -17.66 0.10 15.60
N HIS A 188 -17.70 1.27 16.21
CA HIS A 188 -17.16 1.42 17.57
C HIS A 188 -17.84 0.47 18.57
N ASP A 189 -19.16 0.35 18.52
CA ASP A 189 -19.92 -0.61 19.34
C ASP A 189 -19.44 -2.06 19.19
N ASP A 190 -19.03 -2.44 17.98
CA ASP A 190 -18.53 -3.78 17.68
C ASP A 190 -17.17 -4.02 18.36
N ILE A 191 -16.33 -3.00 18.42
CA ILE A 191 -15.01 -3.06 19.08
C ILE A 191 -15.15 -3.04 20.59
N GLU A 192 -16.05 -2.24 21.13
CA GLU A 192 -16.34 -2.25 22.57
C GLU A 192 -16.80 -3.63 23.04
N ARG A 193 -17.64 -4.30 22.23
CA ARG A 193 -18.05 -5.70 22.48
C ARG A 193 -16.88 -6.67 22.39
N GLU A 194 -15.98 -6.52 21.42
CA GLU A 194 -14.74 -7.32 21.31
C GLU A 194 -13.89 -7.20 22.60
N VAL A 195 -13.74 -5.97 23.11
CA VAL A 195 -12.99 -5.70 24.36
C VAL A 195 -13.71 -6.28 25.59
N MET A 196 -15.03 -6.11 25.69
CA MET A 196 -15.82 -6.57 26.83
C MET A 196 -15.96 -8.10 26.90
N LEU A 197 -16.12 -8.77 25.75
CA LEU A 197 -16.28 -10.22 25.66
C LEU A 197 -14.93 -10.98 25.69
N GLY A 198 -13.81 -10.25 25.69
CA GLY A 198 -12.47 -10.81 25.67
C GLY A 198 -12.06 -11.36 24.31
N ARG A 199 -10.80 -11.80 24.21
CA ARG A 199 -10.13 -12.24 22.95
C ARG A 199 -10.79 -13.40 22.19
N THR A 200 -11.88 -13.97 22.71
CA THR A 200 -12.60 -15.10 22.13
C THR A 200 -13.81 -14.70 21.29
N ALA A 201 -14.29 -13.46 21.37
CA ALA A 201 -15.41 -12.99 20.55
C ALA A 201 -14.91 -12.43 19.20
N VAL A 202 -15.14 -13.17 18.12
CA VAL A 202 -14.88 -12.67 16.76
C VAL A 202 -16.05 -11.81 16.33
N VAL A 203 -15.88 -10.49 16.36
CA VAL A 203 -16.90 -9.56 15.88
C VAL A 203 -16.71 -9.36 14.38
N PRO A 204 -17.73 -9.67 13.54
CA PRO A 204 -17.58 -9.60 12.09
C PRO A 204 -17.42 -8.15 11.63
N PRO A 205 -16.62 -7.89 10.59
CA PRO A 205 -16.48 -6.55 10.04
C PRO A 205 -17.82 -6.05 9.47
N PHE A 206 -18.08 -4.76 9.68
CA PHE A 206 -19.20 -4.08 9.04
C PHE A 206 -19.08 -4.15 7.52
N VAL A 207 -17.89 -3.85 6.99
CA VAL A 207 -17.53 -3.97 5.57
C VAL A 207 -16.11 -4.53 5.47
N LEU A 208 -15.88 -5.45 4.54
CA LEU A 208 -14.55 -5.93 4.21
C LEU A 208 -14.01 -5.16 3.00
N VAL A 209 -12.73 -4.82 3.03
CA VAL A 209 -12.06 -4.10 1.95
C VAL A 209 -10.72 -4.73 1.65
N ASP A 210 -10.55 -5.12 0.39
CA ASP A 210 -9.29 -5.58 -0.16
C ASP A 210 -8.63 -4.42 -0.87
N THR A 211 -7.36 -4.22 -0.58
CA THR A 211 -6.53 -3.28 -1.34
C THR A 211 -5.39 -4.02 -2.01
N VAL A 212 -5.04 -3.59 -3.21
CA VAL A 212 -3.88 -4.10 -3.95
C VAL A 212 -3.09 -2.92 -4.48
N ILE A 213 -1.85 -2.78 -4.01
CA ILE A 213 -0.90 -1.83 -4.57
C ILE A 213 -0.10 -2.54 -5.64
N VAL A 214 -0.02 -1.93 -6.82
CA VAL A 214 0.81 -2.40 -7.93
C VAL A 214 1.84 -1.33 -8.25
N GLU A 215 3.12 -1.71 -8.28
CA GLU A 215 4.22 -0.90 -8.80
C GLU A 215 4.81 -1.59 -10.05
N GLU A 216 4.82 -0.88 -11.17
CA GLU A 216 5.39 -1.33 -12.43
C GLU A 216 6.60 -0.46 -12.78
N ILE A 217 7.74 -1.09 -13.07
CA ILE A 217 9.01 -0.42 -13.33
C ILE A 217 9.54 -0.86 -14.69
N ASP A 218 9.88 0.12 -15.53
CA ASP A 218 10.64 -0.09 -16.76
C ASP A 218 12.08 0.39 -16.55
N PHE A 219 13.03 -0.55 -16.51
CA PHE A 219 14.45 -0.24 -16.27
C PHE A 219 15.18 0.27 -17.50
N ALA A 220 14.55 0.24 -18.68
CA ALA A 220 15.09 0.89 -19.87
C ALA A 220 14.87 2.40 -19.81
N THR A 221 13.70 2.85 -19.35
CA THR A 221 13.34 4.27 -19.22
C THR A 221 13.51 4.84 -17.81
N ASP A 222 13.81 3.99 -16.83
CA ASP A 222 13.83 4.33 -15.40
C ASP A 222 12.50 4.97 -14.90
N MET A 223 11.40 4.53 -15.51
CA MET A 223 10.06 5.02 -15.14
C MET A 223 9.35 4.00 -14.28
N ALA A 224 8.70 4.48 -13.22
CA ALA A 224 7.82 3.68 -12.37
C ALA A 224 6.40 4.25 -12.40
N LYS A 225 5.42 3.36 -12.50
CA LYS A 225 4.00 3.65 -12.32
C LYS A 225 3.52 2.92 -11.07
N ARG A 226 2.71 3.58 -10.26
CA ARG A 226 2.18 2.98 -9.04
C ARG A 226 0.72 3.34 -8.88
N TYR A 227 -0.10 2.35 -8.55
CA TYR A 227 -1.52 2.55 -8.33
C TYR A 227 -2.06 1.62 -7.24
N LEU A 228 -3.16 2.05 -6.65
CA LEU A 228 -3.94 1.32 -5.66
C LEU A 228 -5.25 0.87 -6.32
N SER A 229 -5.58 -0.39 -6.12
CA SER A 229 -6.92 -0.93 -6.33
C SER A 229 -7.60 -1.11 -4.98
N VAL A 230 -8.84 -0.67 -4.84
CA VAL A 230 -9.70 -0.86 -3.68
C VAL A 230 -10.96 -1.62 -4.12
N ARG A 231 -11.31 -2.68 -3.40
CA ARG A 231 -12.42 -3.58 -3.80
C ARG A 231 -13.04 -4.32 -2.63
N SER A 232 -14.25 -4.82 -2.82
CA SER A 232 -14.80 -5.86 -1.95
C SER A 232 -14.06 -7.20 -2.18
N PRO A 233 -13.84 -8.04 -1.15
CA PRO A 233 -13.41 -9.43 -1.31
C PRO A 233 -14.51 -10.35 -1.85
N GLU A 234 -15.78 -9.96 -1.73
CA GLU A 234 -16.88 -10.72 -2.31
C GLU A 234 -16.68 -10.72 -3.84
N PRO A 235 -16.57 -11.88 -4.52
CA PRO A 235 -16.56 -11.90 -5.97
C PRO A 235 -17.87 -11.28 -6.43
N ASP A 236 -17.80 -10.25 -7.28
CA ASP A 236 -18.99 -9.83 -8.01
C ASP A 236 -19.53 -11.08 -8.70
N VAL A 237 -20.81 -11.36 -8.47
CA VAL A 237 -21.51 -12.53 -9.02
C VAL A 237 -21.43 -12.56 -10.56
N ASP A 238 -20.93 -11.49 -11.20
CA ASP A 238 -20.84 -11.28 -12.63
C ASP A 238 -19.42 -11.19 -13.24
N VAL A 239 -18.32 -11.37 -12.48
CA VAL A 239 -16.95 -11.07 -12.98
C VAL A 239 -16.02 -12.30 -12.97
N ASN A 240 -16.53 -13.46 -13.39
CA ASN A 240 -15.70 -14.65 -13.65
C ASN A 240 -15.09 -14.69 -15.06
N SER A 241 -15.13 -13.59 -15.82
CA SER A 241 -14.78 -13.58 -17.24
C SER A 241 -13.45 -12.91 -17.63
N GLU A 242 -12.73 -12.20 -16.74
CA GLU A 242 -11.61 -11.34 -17.18
C GLU A 242 -10.21 -11.65 -16.62
N LEU A 243 -9.99 -12.78 -15.92
CA LEU A 243 -8.64 -13.17 -15.46
C LEU A 243 -7.91 -14.11 -16.44
N ARG A 244 -7.83 -13.73 -17.72
CA ARG A 244 -7.00 -14.44 -18.72
C ARG A 244 -6.15 -13.61 -19.66
N GLU A 245 -6.07 -12.29 -19.47
CA GLU A 245 -5.19 -11.48 -20.32
C GLU A 245 -4.14 -10.78 -19.49
N LEU A 246 -3.01 -11.47 -19.27
CA LEU A 246 -1.69 -10.87 -19.14
C LEU A 246 -0.59 -11.97 -19.19
N PHE A 247 -0.58 -12.76 -20.27
CA PHE A 247 0.62 -13.39 -20.86
C PHE A 247 0.39 -13.65 -22.36
#